data_AF-A0A7X7NHV3-F1
#
_entry.id   AF-A0A7X7NHV3-F1
#
_cell.length_a   1.000
_cell.length_b   1.000
_cell.length_c   1.000
_cell.angle_alpha   90.00
_cell.angle_beta   90.00
_cell.angle_gamma   90.00
#
_symmetry.space_group_name_H-M   'P 1'
#
loop_
_entity.id
_entity.type
_entity.pdbx_description
1 polymer ?
#
loop_
_entity_poly.entity_id
_entity_poly.type
_entity_poly.pdbx_seq_one_letter_code
_entity_poly.pdbx_strand_id
1 'polypeptide(L)' 'MADMFCRPEDELKKRFRELGISYRDVANYIGRRYSVVNNWMNGFALMPTDARLKIEKLMTEWPQSKVVEQKENGR' A
#
# COMPACT_ATOMS: atom_id res chain seq x y z
N MET A 1 23.11 2.54 -20.29
CA MET A 1 21.83 1.89 -19.95
C MET A 1 21.67 2.04 -18.45
N ALA A 2 20.73 2.88 -18.00
CA ALA A 2 20.52 3.10 -16.58
C ALA A 2 20.00 1.81 -15.97
N ASP A 3 20.78 1.26 -15.04
CA ASP A 3 20.43 0.10 -14.24
C ASP A 3 19.05 0.31 -13.61
N MET A 4 18.09 -0.41 -14.17
CA MET A 4 16.66 -0.36 -13.89
C MET A 4 16.37 -1.14 -12.59
N PHE A 5 17.20 -0.95 -11.56
CA PHE A 5 16.98 -1.49 -10.23
C PHE A 5 15.94 -0.63 -9.52
N CYS A 6 14.68 -0.83 -9.89
CA CYS A 6 13.57 -0.33 -9.07
C CYS A 6 13.71 -1.03 -7.70
N ARG A 7 13.95 -0.25 -6.64
CA ARG A 7 13.95 -0.82 -5.29
C ARG A 7 12.54 -1.37 -5.04
N PRO A 8 12.38 -2.50 -4.33
CA PRO A 8 11.05 -3.07 -4.06
C PRO A 8 10.11 -2.04 -3.38
N GLU A 9 10.66 -1.06 -2.67
CA GLU A 9 9.91 0.06 -2.11
C GLU A 9 9.30 1.01 -3.15
N ASP A 10 9.97 1.24 -4.29
CA ASP A 10 9.48 2.10 -5.37
C ASP A 10 8.31 1.44 -6.12
N GLU A 11 8.34 0.12 -6.28
CA GLU A 11 7.22 -0.64 -6.85
C GLU A 11 5.97 -0.57 -5.96
N LEU A 12 6.14 -0.74 -4.65
CA LEU A 12 5.06 -0.63 -3.66
C LEU A 12 4.43 0.77 -3.68
N LYS A 13 5.27 1.82 -3.69
CA LYS A 13 4.83 3.21 -3.81
C LYS A 13 4.01 3.44 -5.09
N LYS A 14 4.47 2.91 -6.22
CA LYS A 14 3.77 3.04 -7.50
C LYS A 14 2.39 2.39 -7.42
N ARG A 15 2.31 1.15 -6.94
CA ARG A 15 1.04 0.44 -6.82
C ARG A 15 0.07 1.11 -5.84
N PHE A 16 0.57 1.68 -4.74
CA PHE A 16 -0.27 2.46 -3.83
C PHE A 16 -0.91 3.67 -4.53
N ARG A 17 -0.15 4.37 -5.37
CA ARG A 17 -0.69 5.49 -6.17
C ARG A 17 -1.72 5.00 -7.19
N GLU A 18 -1.45 3.89 -7.88
CA GLU A 18 -2.39 3.30 -8.86
C GLU A 18 -3.71 2.86 -8.20
N LEU A 19 -3.64 2.34 -6.98
CA LEU A 19 -4.82 1.90 -6.21
C LEU A 19 -5.46 3.04 -5.39
N GLY A 20 -4.84 4.21 -5.33
CA GLY A 20 -5.28 5.32 -4.47
C GLY A 20 -5.26 4.99 -2.98
N ILE A 21 -4.33 4.12 -2.55
CA ILE A 21 -4.12 3.74 -1.14
C ILE A 21 -3.18 4.78 -0.51
N SER A 22 -3.59 5.38 0.60
CA SER A 22 -2.68 6.24 1.36
C SER A 22 -1.83 5.42 2.33
N TYR A 23 -0.63 5.91 2.68
CA TYR A 23 0.19 5.26 3.72
C TYR A 23 -0.53 5.25 5.08
N ARG A 24 -1.49 6.16 5.31
CA ARG A 24 -2.31 6.18 6.52
C ARG A 24 -3.28 5.00 6.54
N ASP A 25 -3.90 4.66 5.42
CA ASP A 25 -4.78 3.49 5.30
C ASP A 25 -3.99 2.20 5.54
N VAL A 26 -2.81 2.12 4.93
CA VAL A 26 -1.88 1.00 5.16
C VAL A 26 -1.54 0.88 6.63
N ALA A 27 -1.12 1.99 7.25
CA ALA A 27 -0.76 2.04 8.66
C ALA A 27 -1.91 1.59 9.57
N ASN A 28 -3.14 2.05 9.30
CA ASN A 28 -4.33 1.64 10.03
C ASN A 28 -4.62 0.14 9.85
N TYR A 29 -4.55 -0.37 8.62
CA TYR A 29 -4.82 -1.79 8.33
C TYR A 29 -3.83 -2.72 9.03
N ILE A 30 -2.54 -2.38 9.04
CA ILE A 30 -1.50 -3.21 9.67
C ILE A 30 -1.31 -2.90 11.17
N GLY A 31 -2.06 -1.95 11.74
CA GLY A 31 -1.93 -1.55 13.14
C GLY A 31 -0.59 -0.90 13.49
N ARG A 32 0.01 -0.14 12.58
CA ARG A 32 1.29 0.54 12.78
C ARG A 32 1.13 2.05 12.66
N ARG A 33 2.17 2.79 13.06
CA ARG A 33 2.21 4.25 12.89
C ARG A 33 2.54 4.60 11.44
N TYR A 34 1.97 5.69 10.95
CA TYR A 34 2.28 6.26 9.64
C TYR A 34 3.79 6.43 9.43
N SER A 35 4.50 6.93 10.44
CA SER A 35 5.95 7.15 10.38
C SER A 35 6.74 5.86 10.12
N VAL A 36 6.27 4.73 10.64
CA VAL A 36 6.90 3.41 10.40
C VAL A 36 6.72 3.01 8.94
N VAL A 37 5.51 3.14 8.40
CA VAL A 37 5.22 2.85 6.98
C VAL A 37 6.01 3.79 6.07
N ASN A 38 6.08 5.08 6.39
CA ASN A 38 6.87 6.05 5.65
C ASN A 38 8.37 5.71 5.67
N ASN A 39 8.90 5.27 6.82
CA ASN A 39 10.31 4.87 6.92
C ASN A 39 10.60 3.64 6.06
N TRP A 40 9.70 2.64 6.06
CA TRP A 40 9.83 1.49 5.17
C TRP A 40 9.81 1.89 3.70
N MET A 41 8.82 2.69 3.28
CA MET A 41 8.67 3.06 1.88
C MET A 41 9.78 3.98 1.36
N ASN A 42 10.51 4.66 2.24
CA ASN A 42 11.67 5.49 1.87
C ASN A 42 13.01 4.79 2.10
N GLY A 43 13.02 3.51 2.51
CA GLY A 43 14.24 2.75 2.75
C GLY A 43 15.02 3.19 4.00
N PHE A 44 14.41 3.98 4.89
CA PHE A 44 15.02 4.35 6.18
C PHE A 44 14.94 3.21 7.21
N ALA A 45 14.09 2.21 6.98
CA ALA A 45 13.97 1.04 7.83
C ALA A 45 13.63 -0.21 6.99
N LEU A 46 14.08 -1.38 7.45
CA LEU A 46 13.71 -2.65 6.84
C LEU A 46 12.24 -2.98 7.14
N MET A 47 11.51 -3.36 6.09
CA MET A 47 10.13 -3.81 6.21
C MET A 47 10.11 -5.29 6.65
N PRO A 48 9.44 -5.63 7.76
CA PRO A 48 9.23 -7.02 8.16
C PRO A 48 8.40 -7.78 7.13
N THR A 49 8.70 -9.07 6.92
CA THR A 49 7.95 -9.94 6.00
C THR A 49 6.45 -10.01 6.33
N ASP A 50 6.09 -10.07 7.62
CA ASP A 50 4.67 -10.04 8.06
C ASP A 50 3.94 -8.76 7.62
N ALA A 51 4.63 -7.61 7.70
CA ALA A 51 4.07 -6.34 7.26
C ALA A 51 3.87 -6.31 5.74
N ARG A 52 4.83 -6.84 4.98
CA ARG A 52 4.73 -6.95 3.52
C ARG A 52 3.52 -7.80 3.11
N LEU A 53 3.34 -8.98 3.72
CA LEU A 53 2.21 -9.86 3.42
C LEU A 53 0.86 -9.18 3.68
N LYS A 54 0.74 -8.45 4.79
CA LYS A 54 -0.48 -7.68 5.09
C LYS A 54 -0.73 -6.55 4.11
N ILE A 55 0.33 -5.86 3.68
CA ILE A 55 0.24 -4.81 2.66
C ILE A 55 -0.21 -5.39 1.32
N GLU A 56 0.39 -6.50 0.88
CA GLU A 56 0.01 -7.16 -0.36
C GLU A 56 -1.44 -7.64 -0.32
N LYS A 57 -1.89 -8.20 0.82
CA LYS A 57 -3.28 -8.57 1.04
C LYS A 57 -4.22 -7.36 0.95
N LEU A 58 -3.89 -6.25 1.60
CA LEU A 58 -4.65 -5.00 1.50
C LEU A 58 -4.77 -4.55 0.04
N MET A 59 -3.70 -4.62 -0.74
CA MET A 59 -3.72 -4.19 -2.14
C MET A 59 -4.61 -5.06 -3.02
N THR A 60 -4.74 -6.35 -2.71
CA THR A 60 -5.70 -7.25 -3.38
C THR A 60 -7.15 -6.96 -2.99
N GLU A 61 -7.40 -6.59 -1.73
CA GLU A 61 -8.74 -6.32 -1.18
C GLU A 61 -9.25 -4.89 -1.46
N TRP A 62 -8.35 -3.91 -1.59
CA TRP A 62 -8.68 -2.48 -1.78
C TRP A 62 -9.54 -2.16 -3.01
N PRO A 63 -9.25 -2.69 -4.23
CA PRO A 63 -10.08 -2.39 -5.40
C PRO A 63 -11.53 -2.89 -5.24
N GLN A 64 -11.80 -3.86 -4.37
CA GLN A 64 -13.16 -4.33 -4.09
C GLN A 64 -13.94 -3.34 -3.21
N SER A 65 -13.26 -2.59 -2.33
CA SER A 65 -13.92 -1.70 -1.36
C SER A 65 -14.52 -0.44 -2.01
N LYS A 66 -13.92 0.08 -3.10
CA LYS A 66 -14.48 1.24 -3.83
C LYS A 66 -15.56 0.89 -4.85
N VAL A 67 -15.64 -0.36 -5.30
CA VAL A 67 -16.62 -0.80 -6.30
C VAL A 67 -17.97 -1.13 -5.67
N VAL A 68 -17.99 -1.58 -4.41
CA VAL A 68 -19.24 -1.91 -3.70
C VAL A 68 -20.04 -0.65 -3.34
N GLU A 69 -19.38 0.49 -3.11
CA GLU A 69 -20.06 1.75 -2.77
C GLU A 69 -20.81 2.41 -3.95
N GLN A 70 -20.62 1.93 -5.19
CA GLN A 70 -21.35 2.43 -6.36
C GLN A 70 -22.59 1.63 -6.76
N LYS A 71 -22.94 0.54 -6.04
CA LYS A 71 -24.13 -0.27 -6.37
C LYS A 71 -25.37 0.00 -5.51
N GLU A 72 -25.28 0.90 -4.52
CA GLU A 72 -26.39 1.19 -3.60
C GLU A 72 -26.82 2.65 -3.59
N ASN A 73 -26.75 3.35 -4.73
CA ASN A 73 -27.41 4.64 -4.86
C ASN A 73 -27.90 4.88 -6.28
N GLY A 74 -29.21 4.76 -6.49
CA GLY A 74 -29.88 5.10 -7.74
C GLY A 74 -31.00 4.13 -8.13
N ARG A 75 -31.98 3.94 -7.24
CA ARG A 75 -33.31 3.48 -7.61
C ARG A 75 -34.31 4.58 -7.31
#